data_AF-A0A1A9WZT2-F1
#
_entry.id   AF-A0A1A9WZT2-F1
#
_cell.length_a   1.000
_cell.length_b   1.000
_cell.length_c   1.000
_cell.angle_alpha   90.00
_cell.angle_beta   90.00
_cell.angle_gamma   90.00
#
_symmetry.space_group_name_H-M   'P 1'
#
loop_
_entity.id
_entity.type
_entity.pdbx_description
1 polymer ?
#
loop_
_entity_poly.entity_id
_entity_poly.type
_entity_poly.pdbx_seq_one_letter_code
_entity_poly.pdbx_strand_id
1 'polypeptide(L)' 'MKAGEKNVEINLHVDFVCGTKKYKDTETSIATVESSIPKEYMELDIGPEAQETFQKPIRVFKLIVWNGN' A
#
# COMPACT_ATOMS: atom_id res chain seq x y z
N MET A 1 -1.94 -5.21 -21.78
CA MET A 1 -1.21 -4.97 -20.51
C MET A 1 -0.30 -6.16 -20.29
N LYS A 2 1.02 -5.98 -20.35
CA LYS A 2 2.01 -7.09 -20.44
C LYS A 2 1.98 -8.08 -19.25
N ALA A 3 1.37 -7.71 -18.11
CA ALA A 3 1.31 -8.54 -16.91
C ALA A 3 0.18 -9.59 -16.96
N GLY A 4 -1.03 -9.20 -17.40
CA GLY A 4 -2.17 -10.12 -17.52
C GLY A 4 -1.95 -11.23 -18.55
N GLU A 5 -1.20 -10.94 -19.61
CA GLU A 5 -0.80 -11.93 -20.63
C GLU A 5 0.16 -13.01 -20.09
N LYS A 6 0.78 -12.76 -18.93
CA LYS A 6 1.80 -13.65 -18.33
C LYS A 6 1.33 -14.32 -17.04
N ASN A 7 0.03 -14.23 -16.70
CA ASN A 7 -0.50 -14.66 -15.40
C ASN A 7 0.28 -14.05 -14.21
N VAL A 8 0.76 -12.82 -14.39
CA VAL A 8 1.42 -12.07 -13.31
C VAL A 8 0.36 -11.28 -12.58
N GLU A 9 0.09 -11.66 -11.34
CA GLU A 9 -0.77 -10.90 -10.44
C GLU A 9 0.01 -9.70 -9.90
N ILE A 10 -0.53 -8.49 -10.12
CA ILE A 10 0.02 -7.25 -9.59
C ILE A 10 -0.95 -6.74 -8.54
N ASN A 11 -0.55 -6.88 -7.28
CA ASN A 11 -1.28 -6.31 -6.15
C ASN A 11 -0.81 -4.87 -5.93
N LEU A 12 -1.72 -3.91 -6.11
CA LEU A 12 -1.52 -2.52 -5.75
C LEU A 12 -2.24 -2.23 -4.43
N HIS A 13 -1.70 -1.31 -3.64
CA HIS A 13 -2.33 -0.86 -2.40
C HIS A 13 -3.69 -0.21 -2.69
N VAL A 14 -4.68 -0.57 -1.87
CA VAL A 14 -6.08 -0.09 -1.95
C VAL A 14 -6.35 1.05 -0.97
N ASP A 15 -5.50 1.18 0.04
CA ASP A 15 -5.56 2.18 1.10
C ASP A 15 -4.17 2.70 1.49
N PHE A 16 -4.19 3.88 2.10
CA PHE A 16 -3.02 4.70 2.37
C PHE A 16 -3.13 5.34 3.75
N VAL A 17 -2.05 5.26 4.52
CA VAL A 17 -1.89 6.09 5.73
C VAL A 17 -1.41 7.46 5.29
N CYS A 18 -2.23 8.45 5.54
CA CYS A 18 -2.04 9.83 5.15
C CYS A 18 -1.75 10.69 6.38
N GLY A 19 -0.85 11.65 6.27
CA GLY A 19 -0.57 12.60 7.36
C GLY A 19 -0.11 13.95 6.83
N THR A 20 -0.17 14.97 7.68
CA THR A 20 0.21 16.35 7.28
C THR A 20 1.71 16.61 7.32
N LYS A 21 2.49 15.82 8.11
CA LYS A 21 3.94 15.93 8.28
C LYS A 21 4.58 14.58 8.61
N LYS A 22 5.80 14.34 8.11
CA LYS A 22 6.69 13.24 8.52
C LYS A 22 7.29 13.49 9.92
N TYR A 23 6.45 13.44 10.95
CA TYR A 23 6.86 13.51 12.36
C TYR A 23 6.10 12.46 13.19
N LYS A 24 6.72 12.01 14.29
CA LYS A 24 6.24 10.90 15.12
C LYS A 24 4.85 11.11 15.75
N ASP A 25 4.40 12.36 15.90
CA ASP A 25 3.16 12.75 16.58
C ASP A 25 2.17 13.49 15.67
N THR A 26 2.29 13.30 14.35
CA THR A 26 1.35 13.91 13.41
C THR A 26 0.03 13.14 13.41
N GLU A 27 -1.09 13.85 13.32
CA GLU A 27 -2.39 13.26 13.02
C GLU A 27 -2.33 12.47 11.71
N THR A 28 -2.55 11.15 11.82
CA THR A 28 -2.66 10.25 10.68
C THR A 28 -4.14 9.95 10.41
N SER A 29 -4.52 9.97 9.14
CA SER A 29 -5.83 9.52 8.65
C SER A 29 -5.63 8.37 7.65
N ILE A 30 -6.65 7.53 7.50
CA ILE A 30 -6.66 6.48 6.49
C ILE A 30 -7.47 7.01 5.31
N ALA A 31 -6.88 7.00 4.11
CA ALA A 31 -7.54 7.32 2.87
C ALA A 31 -7.54 6.09 1.96
N THR A 32 -8.63 5.87 1.22
CA THR A 32 -8.72 4.81 0.21
C THR A 32 -8.56 5.41 -1.18
N VAL A 33 -8.30 4.57 -2.19
CA VAL A 33 -8.31 4.98 -3.59
C VAL A 33 -9.62 5.69 -3.96
N GLU A 34 -10.75 5.26 -3.40
CA GLU A 34 -12.06 5.88 -3.61
C GLU A 34 -12.22 7.23 -2.91
N SER A 35 -11.73 7.36 -1.66
CA SER A 35 -11.87 8.61 -0.91
C SER A 35 -10.94 9.71 -1.43
N SER A 36 -9.89 9.34 -2.17
CA SER A 36 -8.76 10.20 -2.57
C SER A 36 -8.01 10.79 -1.38
N ILE A 37 -6.73 11.13 -1.57
CA ILE A 37 -5.92 11.74 -0.52
C ILE A 37 -6.23 13.25 -0.48
N PRO A 38 -6.57 13.83 0.69
CA PRO A 38 -6.74 15.26 0.84
C PRO A 38 -5.45 16.00 0.43
N LYS A 39 -5.56 17.12 -0.30
CA LYS A 39 -4.40 17.85 -0.86
C LYS A 39 -3.36 18.31 0.19
N GLU A 40 -3.78 18.47 1.44
CA GLU A 40 -2.94 18.88 2.56
C GLU A 40 -2.24 17.71 3.27
N TYR A 41 -2.61 16.48 2.90
CA TYR A 41 -2.07 15.25 3.43
C TYR A 41 -1.17 14.60 2.38
N MET A 42 -0.08 14.00 2.84
CA MET A 42 0.80 13.18 2.01
C MET A 42 0.66 11.71 2.39
N GLU A 43 0.79 10.83 1.41
CA GLU A 43 0.95 9.40 1.63
C GLU A 43 2.25 9.16 2.41
N LEU A 44 2.12 8.56 3.59
CA LEU A 44 3.23 8.24 4.47
C LEU A 44 3.56 6.76 4.45
N ASP A 45 2.53 5.91 4.38
CA ASP A 45 2.66 4.46 4.41
C ASP A 45 1.45 3.78 3.76
N ILE A 46 1.56 2.48 3.50
CA ILE A 46 0.45 1.64 3.07
C ILE A 46 -0.58 1.46 4.19
N GLY A 47 -1.86 1.46 3.86
CA GLY A 47 -2.93 1.27 4.82
C GLY A 47 -3.07 -0.19 5.31
N PRO A 48 -3.87 -0.41 6.37
CA PRO A 48 -4.04 -1.73 6.97
C PRO A 48 -4.62 -2.79 6.01
N GLU A 49 -5.49 -2.41 5.07
CA GLU A 49 -6.10 -3.35 4.11
C GLU A 49 -5.09 -3.84 3.06
N ALA A 50 -4.24 -2.92 2.57
CA ALA A 50 -3.11 -3.24 1.73
C ALA A 50 -2.13 -4.16 2.48
N GLN A 51 -1.83 -3.87 3.75
CA GLN A 51 -0.97 -4.73 4.57
C GLN A 51 -1.51 -6.16 4.67
N GLU A 52 -2.81 -6.36 4.89
CA GLU A 52 -3.40 -7.71 4.89
C GLU A 52 -3.31 -8.39 3.52
N THR A 53 -3.56 -7.64 2.45
CA THR A 53 -3.50 -8.14 1.07
C THR A 53 -2.10 -8.56 0.68
N PHE A 54 -1.06 -7.84 1.13
CA PHE A 54 0.34 -8.23 0.91
C PHE A 54 0.80 -9.35 1.85
N GLN A 55 0.28 -9.44 3.07
CA GLN A 55 0.65 -10.52 4.00
C GLN A 55 0.20 -11.90 3.53
N LYS A 56 -0.96 -12.01 2.87
CA LYS A 56 -1.48 -13.28 2.32
C LYS A 56 -0.46 -13.97 1.40
N PRO A 57 0.00 -13.38 0.28
CA PRO A 57 0.97 -13.99 -0.61
C PRO A 57 2.32 -14.29 0.05
N ILE A 58 2.80 -13.39 0.93
CA ILE A 58 4.07 -13.59 1.65
C ILE A 58 4.08 -14.91 2.43
N ARG A 59 2.95 -15.32 3.02
CA ARG A 59 2.87 -16.57 3.78
C ARG A 59 2.83 -17.82 2.92
N VAL A 60 2.43 -17.72 1.66
CA VAL A 60 2.23 -18.88 0.76
C VAL A 60 3.40 -19.09 -0.20
N PHE A 61 4.14 -18.04 -0.53
CA PHE A 61 5.23 -18.12 -1.50
C PHE A 61 6.49 -18.75 -0.92
N LYS A 62 7.10 -19.65 -1.70
CA LYS A 62 8.34 -20.36 -1.33
C LYS A 62 9.60 -19.52 -1.56
N LEU A 63 9.52 -18.52 -2.43
CA LEU A 63 10.62 -17.63 -2.78
C LEU A 63 10.07 -16.21 -2.90
N ILE A 64 10.68 -15.29 -2.17
CA ILE A 64 10.32 -13.88 -2.17
C ILE A 64 11.58 -13.10 -2.50
N VAL A 65 11.47 -12.18 -3.46
CA VAL A 65 12.53 -11.23 -3.79
C VAL A 65 12.00 -9.85 -3.44
N TRP A 66 12.63 -9.18 -2.48
CA TRP A 66 12.24 -7.84 -2.02
C TRP A 66 13.29 -6.82 -2.49
N ASN A 67 12.84 -5.84 -3.28
CA ASN A 67 13.63 -4.69 -3.68
C ASN A 67 12.81 -3.42 -3.40
N GLY A 68 13.11 -2.75 -2.30
CA GLY A 68 12.36 -1.63 -1.74
C GLY A 68 12.61 -1.57 -0.24
N ASN A 69 12.45 -0.40 0.37
CA ASN A 69 12.63 -0.19 1.80
C ASN A 69 11.34 0.38 2.38
#